data_AF-A0A950CGW2-F1
#
_entry.id   AF-A0A950CGW2-F1
#
_cell.length_a   1.000
_cell.length_b   1.000
_cell.length_c   1.000
_cell.angle_alpha   90.00
_cell.angle_beta   90.00
_cell.angle_gamma   90.00
#
_symmetry.space_group_name_H-M   'P 1'
#
loop_
_entity.id
_entity.type
_entity.pdbx_description
1 polymer ?
#
loop_
_entity_poly.entity_id
_entity_poly.type
_entity_poly.pdbx_seq_one_letter_code
_entity_poly.pdbx_strand_id
1 'polypeptide(L)'
;MKRLLTLIAFLYGMLFLGMPARAFTLFDRNTWPPALNPHNWPFDLFPVPEVATNPNGGVTYGVLLAFLFKDQQNQISSILAPDVNDDTKLGFGGTVRYFAYPSADTQWYALAGAQEKIARVVDLNYATGRSRETWYSLEGRLFFERDPTDRFYGFGNDSQQSGESNYTTEQVYVRGKLGWNLSKKFQLALVARPRYVRILQGAFTNIPQTTTVYPNAKGVGGGSEIYGEARATYDTRDSVDIPRQGTLAVLYAGTAQRVLFSSFSYNRLGLDAHHYWTL
;
A
#
# COMPACT_ATOMS: atom_id res chain seq x y z
N MET A 1 -18.07 2.74 16.18
CA MET A 1 -17.86 1.59 15.26
C MET A 1 -18.84 1.54 14.10
N LYS A 2 -20.15 1.36 14.32
CA LYS A 2 -21.14 1.19 13.22
C LYS A 2 -21.08 2.29 12.14
N ARG A 3 -21.02 3.57 12.52
CA ARG A 3 -21.01 4.70 11.55
C ARG A 3 -19.70 4.86 10.75
N LEU A 4 -18.54 4.49 11.30
CA LEU A 4 -17.26 4.49 10.58
C LEU A 4 -17.21 3.35 9.55
N LEU A 5 -17.71 2.17 9.93
CA LEU A 5 -17.91 1.06 9.00
C LEU A 5 -18.89 1.43 7.87
N THR A 6 -19.95 2.19 8.18
CA THR A 6 -20.87 2.71 7.16
C THR A 6 -20.20 3.70 6.21
N LEU A 7 -19.32 4.59 6.71
CA LEU A 7 -18.58 5.54 5.88
C LEU A 7 -17.54 4.84 4.99
N ILE A 8 -16.84 3.84 5.53
CA ILE A 8 -15.92 2.97 4.78
C ILE A 8 -16.68 2.20 3.70
N ALA A 9 -17.86 1.65 4.02
CA ALA A 9 -18.73 0.98 3.05
C ALA A 9 -19.27 1.93 1.97
N PHE A 10 -19.58 3.19 2.31
CA PHE A 10 -20.08 4.18 1.35
C PHE A 10 -18.99 4.64 0.38
N LEU A 11 -17.76 4.85 0.87
CA LEU A 11 -16.59 5.12 0.03
C LEU A 11 -16.20 3.91 -0.83
N TYR A 12 -16.39 2.69 -0.31
CA TYR A 12 -16.23 1.45 -1.07
C TYR A 12 -17.24 1.38 -2.22
N GLY A 13 -18.51 1.74 -1.99
CA GLY A 13 -19.56 1.72 -3.02
C GLY A 13 -19.29 2.65 -4.22
N MET A 14 -18.64 3.80 -4.02
CA MET A 14 -18.30 4.71 -5.13
C MET A 14 -17.10 4.24 -5.96
N LEU A 15 -16.21 3.41 -5.41
CA LEU A 15 -15.03 2.88 -6.10
C LEU A 15 -15.36 1.80 -7.15
N PHE A 16 -16.57 1.21 -7.12
CA PHE A 16 -16.96 0.12 -8.02
C PHE A 16 -17.82 0.55 -9.22
N LEU A 17 -18.19 1.83 -9.34
CA LEU A 17 -19.04 2.32 -10.44
C LEU A 17 -18.30 2.48 -11.79
N GLY A 18 -17.03 2.09 -11.88
CA GLY A 18 -16.21 2.25 -13.08
C GLY A 18 -15.35 1.05 -13.47
N MET A 19 -15.60 -0.15 -12.94
CA MET A 19 -14.83 -1.33 -13.38
C MET A 19 -15.20 -1.69 -14.82
N PRO A 20 -14.28 -1.64 -15.80
CA PRO A 20 -14.56 -2.21 -17.11
C PRO A 20 -14.76 -3.72 -16.95
N ALA A 21 -15.86 -4.23 -17.52
CA ALA A 21 -16.34 -5.61 -17.44
C ALA A 21 -15.38 -6.68 -18.03
N ARG A 22 -14.12 -6.34 -18.30
CA ARG A 22 -13.10 -7.22 -18.89
C ARG A 22 -11.98 -7.65 -17.94
N ALA A 23 -12.03 -7.25 -16.66
CA ALA A 23 -10.94 -7.51 -15.70
C ALA A 23 -10.79 -8.99 -15.27
N PHE A 24 -11.69 -9.90 -15.66
CA PHE A 24 -11.76 -11.26 -15.09
C PHE A 24 -11.71 -12.40 -16.12
N THR A 25 -11.13 -12.18 -17.31
CA THR A 25 -10.98 -13.25 -18.31
C THR A 25 -9.94 -14.31 -17.93
N LEU A 26 -9.09 -14.07 -16.92
CA LEU A 26 -8.02 -14.98 -16.47
C LEU A 26 -8.50 -16.22 -15.70
N PHE A 27 -9.74 -16.21 -15.19
CA PHE A 27 -10.34 -17.37 -14.52
C PHE A 27 -11.03 -18.34 -15.49
N ASP A 28 -11.08 -18.00 -16.79
CA ASP A 28 -11.58 -18.93 -17.79
C ASP A 28 -10.52 -20.01 -18.05
N ARG A 29 -10.78 -21.21 -17.53
CA ARG A 29 -9.92 -22.39 -17.69
C ARG A 29 -9.61 -22.71 -19.16
N ASN A 30 -10.46 -22.29 -20.09
CA ASN A 30 -10.26 -22.52 -21.53
C ASN A 30 -9.18 -21.61 -22.15
N THR A 31 -8.71 -20.59 -21.42
CA THR A 31 -7.59 -19.74 -21.82
C THR A 31 -6.23 -20.29 -21.37
N TRP A 32 -6.22 -21.38 -20.60
CA TRP A 32 -4.99 -21.99 -20.10
C TRP A 32 -4.48 -23.03 -21.11
N PRO A 33 -3.17 -23.02 -21.43
CA PRO A 33 -2.60 -23.96 -22.39
C PRO A 33 -2.65 -25.40 -21.85
N PRO A 34 -2.79 -26.41 -22.73
CA PRO A 34 -2.54 -27.80 -22.35
C PRO A 34 -1.06 -27.98 -21.93
N ALA A 35 -0.81 -28.97 -21.08
CA ALA A 35 0.37 -29.12 -20.22
C ALA A 35 1.78 -28.85 -20.84
N LEU A 36 2.64 -28.26 -19.99
CA LEU A 36 4.12 -28.37 -19.87
C LEU A 36 5.03 -28.07 -21.09
N ASN A 37 4.64 -27.23 -22.05
CA ASN A 37 5.63 -26.52 -22.88
C ASN A 37 5.67 -25.04 -22.50
N PRO A 38 6.72 -24.56 -21.77
CA PRO A 38 6.86 -23.15 -21.40
C PRO A 38 6.82 -22.19 -22.58
N HIS A 39 7.20 -22.65 -23.78
CA HIS A 39 7.19 -21.83 -25.00
C HIS A 39 5.78 -21.45 -25.46
N ASN A 40 4.77 -22.23 -25.08
CA ASN A 40 3.37 -22.02 -25.48
C ASN A 40 2.54 -21.39 -24.35
N TRP A 41 3.17 -20.95 -23.26
CA TRP A 41 2.47 -20.35 -22.15
C TRP A 41 2.02 -18.92 -22.51
N PRO A 42 0.82 -18.49 -22.07
CA PRO A 42 0.35 -17.14 -22.28
C PRO A 42 1.05 -16.10 -21.37
N PHE A 43 2.11 -16.52 -20.67
CA PHE A 43 2.88 -15.73 -19.71
C PHE A 43 4.35 -16.15 -19.71
N ASP A 44 5.22 -15.23 -19.30
CA ASP A 44 6.60 -15.54 -18.91
C ASP A 44 6.65 -15.83 -17.40
N LEU A 45 7.37 -16.87 -16.98
CA LEU A 45 7.57 -17.20 -15.56
C LEU A 45 9.01 -16.90 -15.13
N PHE A 46 9.14 -16.07 -14.09
CA PHE A 46 10.41 -15.77 -13.44
C PHE A 46 10.36 -16.21 -11.97
N PRO A 47 11.01 -17.32 -11.60
CA PRO A 47 11.20 -17.66 -10.21
C PRO A 47 12.27 -16.74 -9.61
N VAL A 48 11.90 -16.01 -8.56
CA VAL A 48 12.78 -15.08 -7.85
C VAL A 48 13.02 -15.63 -6.45
N PRO A 49 14.26 -15.94 -6.04
CA PRO A 49 14.54 -16.29 -4.66
C PRO A 49 14.23 -15.10 -3.75
N GLU A 50 13.48 -15.34 -2.68
CA GLU A 50 13.18 -14.33 -1.67
C GLU A 50 14.15 -14.51 -0.50
N VAL A 51 14.97 -13.48 -0.24
CA VAL A 51 15.79 -13.40 0.96
C VAL A 51 15.71 -11.97 1.48
N ALA A 52 15.18 -11.81 2.68
CA ALA A 52 15.03 -10.51 3.31
C ALA A 52 15.44 -10.56 4.78
N THR A 53 15.93 -9.43 5.30
CA THR A 53 16.28 -9.30 6.72
C THR A 53 15.53 -8.11 7.30
N ASN A 54 14.88 -8.32 8.44
CA ASN A 54 14.24 -7.30 9.24
C ASN A 54 14.82 -7.38 10.67
N PRO A 55 15.36 -6.30 11.24
CA PRO A 55 15.91 -6.33 12.61
C PRO A 55 14.93 -6.91 13.65
N ASN A 56 13.65 -6.54 13.54
CA ASN A 56 12.62 -6.96 14.47
C ASN A 56 11.89 -8.23 14.02
N GLY A 57 11.72 -8.39 12.71
CA GLY A 57 11.04 -9.51 12.06
C GLY A 57 11.89 -10.76 11.84
N GLY A 58 13.22 -10.67 11.85
CA GLY A 58 14.11 -11.82 11.61
C GLY A 58 14.54 -11.93 10.15
N VAL A 59 14.96 -13.12 9.75
CA VAL A 59 15.30 -13.43 8.36
C VAL A 59 14.17 -14.19 7.70
N THR A 60 13.82 -13.79 6.49
CA THR A 60 12.83 -14.42 5.62
C THR A 60 13.52 -15.12 4.46
N TYR A 61 13.14 -16.35 4.18
CA TYR A 61 13.59 -17.12 3.02
C TYR A 61 12.38 -17.68 2.26
N GLY A 62 12.41 -17.65 0.94
CA GLY A 62 11.29 -18.14 0.15
C GLY A 62 11.51 -18.09 -1.35
N VAL A 63 10.40 -18.20 -2.07
CA VAL A 63 10.37 -18.08 -3.52
C VAL A 63 9.14 -17.29 -3.94
N LEU A 64 9.35 -16.31 -4.80
CA LEU A 64 8.31 -15.56 -5.49
C LEU A 64 8.25 -16.04 -6.93
N LEU A 65 7.06 -16.41 -7.39
CA LEU A 65 6.80 -16.86 -8.76
C LEU A 65 6.14 -15.73 -9.55
N ALA A 66 6.91 -14.99 -10.34
CA ALA A 66 6.37 -13.88 -11.13
C ALA A 66 5.90 -14.37 -12.50
N PHE A 67 4.59 -14.35 -12.72
CA PHE A 67 3.92 -14.64 -13.98
C PHE A 67 3.60 -13.32 -14.69
N LEU A 68 4.26 -13.03 -15.81
CA LEU A 68 4.11 -11.81 -16.59
C LEU A 68 3.25 -12.08 -17.82
N PHE A 69 2.08 -11.45 -17.89
CA PHE A 69 1.18 -11.51 -19.03
C PHE A 69 1.45 -10.33 -19.96
N LYS A 70 1.45 -10.58 -21.26
CA LYS A 70 1.71 -9.55 -22.27
C LYS A 70 0.52 -9.34 -23.19
N ASP A 71 0.40 -8.12 -23.71
CA ASP A 71 -0.55 -7.79 -24.77
C ASP A 71 -0.02 -8.15 -26.17
N GLN A 72 -0.79 -7.80 -27.20
CA GLN A 72 -0.43 -8.05 -28.60
C GLN A 72 0.80 -7.24 -29.05
N GLN A 73 1.16 -6.19 -28.32
CA GLN A 73 2.33 -5.33 -28.54
C GLN A 73 3.53 -5.79 -27.71
N ASN A 74 3.45 -6.98 -27.11
CA ASN A 74 4.48 -7.57 -26.27
C ASN A 74 4.82 -6.71 -25.03
N GLN A 75 3.90 -5.86 -24.58
CA GLN A 75 4.01 -5.07 -23.36
C GLN A 75 3.37 -5.81 -22.20
N ILE A 76 3.90 -5.65 -20.98
CA ILE A 76 3.33 -6.29 -19.79
C ILE A 76 1.97 -5.65 -19.49
N SER A 77 0.91 -6.46 -19.56
CA SER A 77 -0.47 -6.04 -19.30
C SER A 77 -0.90 -6.36 -17.87
N SER A 78 -0.38 -7.44 -17.30
CA SER A 78 -0.58 -7.79 -15.89
C SER A 78 0.52 -8.71 -15.35
N ILE A 79 0.64 -8.76 -14.03
CA ILE A 79 1.59 -9.59 -13.31
C ILE A 79 0.83 -10.31 -12.19
N LEU A 80 0.91 -11.64 -12.13
CA LEU A 80 0.53 -12.43 -10.96
C LEU A 80 1.81 -12.88 -10.27
N ALA A 81 1.97 -12.59 -8.99
CA ALA A 81 3.19 -12.85 -8.24
C ALA A 81 2.88 -13.42 -6.84
N PRO A 82 2.49 -14.70 -6.73
CA PRO A 82 2.46 -15.41 -5.46
C PRO A 82 3.87 -15.70 -4.94
N ASP A 83 4.03 -15.65 -3.63
CA ASP A 83 5.19 -16.19 -2.92
C ASP A 83 4.75 -17.14 -1.80
N VAL A 84 5.72 -17.99 -1.44
CA VAL A 84 5.73 -18.76 -0.21
C VAL A 84 7.08 -18.52 0.45
N ASN A 85 7.06 -18.25 1.75
CA ASN A 85 8.26 -17.99 2.54
C ASN A 85 8.13 -18.54 3.96
N ASP A 86 9.28 -18.65 4.61
CA ASP A 86 9.42 -18.95 6.03
C ASP A 86 10.26 -17.84 6.68
N ASP A 87 9.70 -17.23 7.71
CA ASP A 87 10.35 -16.20 8.48
C ASP A 87 10.74 -16.73 9.86
N THR A 88 12.02 -16.56 10.22
CA THR A 88 12.59 -17.09 11.48
C THR A 88 11.85 -16.66 12.75
N LYS A 89 11.12 -15.54 12.76
CA LYS A 89 10.33 -15.11 13.91
C LYS A 89 8.84 -15.21 13.67
N LEU A 90 8.34 -15.02 12.45
CA LEU A 90 6.91 -14.99 12.12
C LEU A 90 6.36 -16.32 11.61
N GLY A 91 7.22 -17.28 11.30
CA GLY A 91 6.89 -18.60 10.79
C GLY A 91 6.57 -18.60 9.30
N PHE A 92 5.92 -19.68 8.86
CA PHE A 92 5.59 -19.90 7.45
C PHE A 92 4.45 -18.99 6.97
N GLY A 93 4.52 -18.58 5.71
CA GLY A 93 3.44 -17.84 5.08
C GLY A 93 3.62 -17.64 3.60
N GLY A 94 2.90 -16.64 3.10
CA GLY A 94 2.90 -16.31 1.70
C GLY A 94 2.03 -15.12 1.39
N THR A 95 2.28 -14.51 0.25
CA THR A 95 1.50 -13.38 -0.28
C THR A 95 1.16 -13.61 -1.73
N VAL A 96 -0.07 -13.29 -2.13
CA VAL A 96 -0.46 -13.22 -3.54
C VAL A 96 -0.56 -11.76 -3.94
N ARG A 97 0.08 -11.41 -5.06
CA ARG A 97 0.02 -10.08 -5.67
C ARG A 97 -0.48 -10.18 -7.08
N TYR A 98 -1.37 -9.27 -7.46
CA TYR A 98 -1.81 -9.08 -8.83
C TYR A 98 -1.70 -7.61 -9.19
N PHE A 99 -0.99 -7.31 -10.27
CA PHE A 99 -0.84 -5.96 -10.83
C PHE A 99 -1.45 -5.96 -12.23
N ALA A 100 -2.21 -4.93 -12.57
CA ALA A 100 -2.79 -4.79 -13.89
C ALA A 100 -2.60 -3.36 -14.42
N TYR A 101 -2.28 -3.30 -15.71
CA TYR A 101 -2.00 -2.08 -16.45
C TYR A 101 -2.93 -2.01 -17.68
N PRO A 102 -4.25 -1.78 -17.50
CA PRO A 102 -5.17 -1.70 -18.64
C PRO A 102 -4.80 -0.63 -19.69
N SER A 103 -4.07 0.41 -19.29
CA SER A 103 -3.49 1.41 -20.19
C SER A 103 -2.34 2.15 -19.49
N ALA A 104 -1.58 2.96 -20.23
CA ALA A 104 -0.58 3.85 -19.63
C ALA A 104 -1.17 4.84 -18.60
N ASP A 105 -2.47 5.16 -18.73
CA ASP A 105 -3.16 6.12 -17.88
C ASP A 105 -3.87 5.49 -16.67
N THR A 106 -4.03 4.16 -16.65
CA THR A 106 -4.80 3.44 -15.64
C THR A 106 -4.08 2.20 -15.15
N GLN A 107 -3.97 2.05 -13.84
CA GLN A 107 -3.42 0.85 -13.20
C GLN A 107 -4.21 0.48 -11.96
N TRP A 108 -4.10 -0.77 -11.55
CA TRP A 108 -4.57 -1.22 -10.25
C TRP A 108 -3.77 -2.42 -9.77
N TYR A 109 -3.77 -2.64 -8.46
CA TYR A 109 -3.19 -3.82 -7.88
C TYR A 109 -4.02 -4.34 -6.71
N ALA A 110 -3.88 -5.63 -6.45
CA ALA A 110 -4.42 -6.31 -5.29
C ALA A 110 -3.33 -7.19 -4.68
N LEU A 111 -3.13 -7.05 -3.37
CA LEU A 111 -2.19 -7.83 -2.59
C LEU A 111 -2.90 -8.38 -1.36
N ALA A 112 -2.70 -9.66 -1.06
CA ALA A 112 -3.16 -10.27 0.18
C ALA A 112 -2.11 -11.28 0.67
N GLY A 113 -1.77 -11.20 1.95
CA GLY A 113 -0.73 -12.06 2.53
C GLY A 113 -0.96 -12.35 4.01
N ALA A 114 -0.39 -13.47 4.44
CA ALA A 114 -0.47 -13.93 5.82
C ALA A 114 0.77 -14.72 6.20
N GLN A 115 1.20 -14.56 7.46
CA GLN A 115 2.18 -15.41 8.12
C GLN A 115 1.53 -16.23 9.22
N GLU A 116 2.19 -17.30 9.69
CA GLU A 116 1.72 -18.12 10.80
C GLU A 116 1.42 -17.24 12.04
N LYS A 117 2.39 -16.41 12.43
CA LYS A 117 2.25 -15.54 13.60
C LYS A 117 1.69 -14.18 13.22
N ILE A 118 0.36 -14.07 13.32
CA ILE A 118 -0.43 -12.82 13.43
C ILE A 118 -0.36 -11.88 12.21
N ALA A 119 0.75 -11.84 11.48
CA ALA A 119 1.00 -10.86 10.43
C ALA A 119 0.06 -11.08 9.26
N ARG A 120 -0.67 -10.03 8.88
CA ARG A 120 -1.65 -10.06 7.80
C ARG A 120 -1.55 -8.75 7.04
N VAL A 121 -1.71 -8.82 5.72
CA VAL A 121 -1.75 -7.63 4.88
C VAL A 121 -2.80 -7.81 3.79
N VAL A 122 -3.55 -6.74 3.53
CA VAL A 122 -4.39 -6.58 2.35
C VAL A 122 -4.16 -5.18 1.83
N ASP A 123 -3.77 -5.05 0.56
CA ASP A 123 -3.54 -3.76 -0.08
C ASP A 123 -4.14 -3.75 -1.48
N LEU A 124 -5.13 -2.89 -1.67
CA LEU A 124 -5.85 -2.71 -2.92
C LEU A 124 -5.67 -1.27 -3.38
N ASN A 125 -5.29 -1.06 -4.64
CA ASN A 125 -5.18 0.28 -5.20
C ASN A 125 -5.74 0.32 -6.61
N TYR A 126 -6.34 1.44 -6.97
CA TYR A 126 -6.77 1.77 -8.32
C TYR A 126 -6.41 3.23 -8.61
N ALA A 127 -5.85 3.52 -9.78
CA ALA A 127 -5.52 4.86 -10.22
C ALA A 127 -5.81 5.05 -11.72
N THR A 128 -6.41 6.18 -12.08
CA THR A 128 -6.69 6.58 -13.47
C THR A 128 -6.48 8.10 -13.66
N GLY A 129 -6.27 8.57 -14.89
CA GLY A 129 -5.88 9.96 -15.16
C GLY A 129 -4.44 10.27 -14.74
N ARG A 130 -3.57 9.24 -14.70
CA ARG A 130 -2.18 9.32 -14.24
C ARG A 130 -1.30 10.20 -15.14
N SER A 131 -1.54 10.15 -16.44
CA SER A 131 -0.86 10.95 -17.48
C SER A 131 -1.33 12.41 -17.53
N ARG A 132 -2.45 12.72 -16.86
CA ARG A 132 -3.07 14.06 -16.81
C ARG A 132 -3.46 14.62 -18.18
N GLU A 133 -3.78 13.73 -19.11
CA GLU A 133 -4.33 14.06 -20.43
C GLU A 133 -5.78 14.55 -20.33
N THR A 134 -6.54 14.07 -19.33
CA THR A 134 -7.89 14.52 -19.02
C THR A 134 -7.87 15.58 -17.93
N TRP A 135 -8.96 16.32 -17.74
CA TRP A 135 -9.05 17.40 -16.75
C TRP A 135 -9.09 16.90 -15.28
N TYR A 136 -9.20 15.60 -15.04
CA TYR A 136 -9.24 15.02 -13.70
C TYR A 136 -8.40 13.74 -13.56
N SER A 137 -8.02 13.41 -12.34
CA SER A 137 -7.41 12.12 -11.99
C SER A 137 -8.03 11.58 -10.71
N LEU A 138 -8.09 10.26 -10.58
CA LEU A 138 -8.63 9.59 -9.41
C LEU A 138 -7.66 8.51 -8.94
N GLU A 139 -7.46 8.43 -7.63
CA GLU A 139 -6.76 7.32 -6.99
C GLU A 139 -7.49 6.89 -5.71
N GLY A 140 -7.69 5.59 -5.57
CA GLY A 140 -8.28 4.97 -4.39
C GLY A 140 -7.35 3.87 -3.86
N ARG A 141 -7.17 3.79 -2.54
CA ARG A 141 -6.44 2.72 -1.87
C ARG A 141 -7.20 2.23 -0.66
N LEU A 142 -7.32 0.92 -0.49
CA LEU A 142 -7.73 0.28 0.75
C LEU A 142 -6.54 -0.50 1.27
N PHE A 143 -6.17 -0.25 2.52
CA PHE A 143 -5.06 -0.92 3.16
C PHE A 143 -5.50 -1.45 4.51
N PHE A 144 -5.21 -2.72 4.76
CA PHE A 144 -5.28 -3.34 6.06
C PHE A 144 -3.95 -4.01 6.34
N GLU A 145 -3.47 -3.86 7.56
CA GLU A 145 -2.25 -4.51 8.01
C GLU A 145 -2.39 -4.85 9.48
N ARG A 146 -1.85 -6.01 9.84
CA ARG A 146 -1.53 -6.38 11.20
C ARG A 146 -0.05 -6.73 11.23
N ASP A 147 0.75 -5.89 11.88
CA ASP A 147 2.20 -6.06 12.00
C ASP A 147 2.57 -6.35 13.46
N PRO A 148 3.06 -7.56 13.78
CA PRO A 148 3.47 -7.94 15.13
C PRO A 148 4.94 -7.63 15.46
N THR A 149 5.68 -7.00 14.53
CA THR A 149 7.12 -6.76 14.65
C THR A 149 7.47 -5.40 15.25
N ASP A 150 6.49 -4.56 15.52
CA ASP A 150 6.72 -3.23 16.08
C ASP A 150 7.39 -3.26 17.46
N ARG A 151 8.18 -2.21 17.71
CA ARG A 151 8.92 -1.96 18.95
C ARG A 151 8.71 -0.54 19.42
N PHE A 152 8.66 -0.35 20.73
CA PHE A 152 8.61 0.94 21.37
C PHE A 152 9.67 1.00 22.48
N TYR A 153 10.41 2.11 22.55
CA TYR A 153 11.54 2.27 23.48
C TYR A 153 11.31 3.37 24.52
N GLY A 154 10.16 4.05 24.47
CA GLY A 154 9.87 5.25 25.25
C GLY A 154 9.87 6.53 24.39
N PHE A 155 9.85 7.68 25.04
CA PHE A 155 9.81 9.00 24.39
C PHE A 155 11.08 9.80 24.65
N GLY A 156 11.50 10.58 23.66
CA GLY A 156 12.62 11.51 23.78
C GLY A 156 13.99 10.85 23.56
N ASN A 157 15.03 11.67 23.55
CA ASN A 157 16.39 11.23 23.25
C ASN A 157 17.02 10.35 24.34
N ASP A 158 16.44 10.35 25.54
CA ASP A 158 16.91 9.56 26.68
C ASP A 158 16.35 8.12 26.68
N SER A 159 15.52 7.76 25.68
CA SER A 159 15.05 6.38 25.52
C SER A 159 16.23 5.43 25.28
N GLN A 160 16.35 4.40 26.10
CA GLN A 160 17.43 3.42 26.00
C GLN A 160 16.93 2.12 25.37
N GLN A 161 17.86 1.36 24.79
CA GLN A 161 17.54 0.03 24.25
C GLN A 161 16.96 -0.92 25.33
N SER A 162 17.37 -0.77 26.59
CA SER A 162 16.80 -1.53 27.72
C SER A 162 15.32 -1.24 27.97
N GLY A 163 14.79 -0.13 27.45
CA GLY A 163 13.38 0.25 27.51
C GLY A 163 12.52 -0.40 26.41
N GLU A 164 13.07 -1.34 25.64
CA GLU A 164 12.37 -2.04 24.57
C GLU A 164 11.12 -2.76 25.07
N SER A 165 10.01 -2.48 24.39
CA SER A 165 8.76 -3.22 24.49
C SER A 165 8.23 -3.56 23.11
N ASN A 166 7.41 -4.61 22.99
CA ASN A 166 6.77 -4.99 21.74
C ASN A 166 5.27 -4.69 21.76
N TYR A 167 4.68 -4.65 20.57
CA TYR A 167 3.24 -4.60 20.37
C TYR A 167 2.92 -5.04 18.94
N THR A 168 1.64 -5.32 18.69
CA THR A 168 1.15 -5.53 17.32
C THR A 168 0.35 -4.30 16.91
N THR A 169 0.73 -3.65 15.80
CA THR A 169 -0.12 -2.63 15.18
C THR A 169 -1.13 -3.32 14.28
N GLU A 170 -2.40 -3.04 14.47
CA GLU A 170 -3.42 -3.32 13.48
C GLU A 170 -3.94 -2.00 12.94
N GLN A 171 -3.95 -1.85 11.62
CA GLN A 171 -4.48 -0.67 10.98
C GLN A 171 -5.35 -1.01 9.78
N VAL A 172 -6.37 -0.18 9.57
CA VAL A 172 -7.12 -0.12 8.33
C VAL A 172 -7.24 1.33 7.92
N TYR A 173 -7.01 1.63 6.64
CA TYR A 173 -7.35 2.92 6.08
C TYR A 173 -7.89 2.78 4.67
N VAL A 174 -8.71 3.77 4.31
CA VAL A 174 -9.05 4.06 2.92
C VAL A 174 -8.43 5.41 2.59
N ARG A 175 -7.80 5.52 1.43
CA ARG A 175 -7.27 6.79 0.92
C ARG A 175 -7.91 7.07 -0.44
N GLY A 176 -8.53 8.22 -0.58
CA GLY A 176 -9.00 8.75 -1.85
C GLY A 176 -8.23 10.00 -2.22
N LYS A 177 -7.89 10.17 -3.50
CA LYS A 177 -7.31 11.38 -4.07
C LYS A 177 -8.09 11.76 -5.32
N LEU A 178 -8.65 12.97 -5.31
CA LEU A 178 -9.26 13.59 -6.48
C LEU A 178 -8.37 14.73 -6.96
N GLY A 179 -7.89 14.64 -8.20
CA GLY A 179 -7.03 15.65 -8.82
C GLY A 179 -7.75 16.41 -9.93
N TRP A 180 -7.53 17.72 -9.98
CA TRP A 180 -7.85 18.61 -11.10
C TRP A 180 -6.57 18.92 -11.86
N ASN A 181 -6.52 18.49 -13.13
CA ASN A 181 -5.39 18.66 -14.01
C ASN A 181 -5.53 20.00 -14.74
N LEU A 182 -4.91 21.05 -14.19
CA LEU A 182 -4.92 22.38 -14.80
C LEU A 182 -4.15 22.38 -16.14
N SER A 183 -3.14 21.52 -16.25
CA SER A 183 -2.45 21.15 -17.48
C SER A 183 -1.83 19.76 -17.32
N LYS A 184 -1.20 19.23 -18.36
CA LYS A 184 -0.39 18.00 -18.23
C LYS A 184 0.68 18.09 -17.14
N LYS A 185 1.20 19.30 -16.90
CA LYS A 185 2.29 19.53 -15.95
C LYS A 185 1.81 19.86 -14.55
N PHE A 186 0.66 20.53 -14.41
CA PHE A 186 0.19 21.05 -13.13
C PHE A 186 -1.11 20.40 -12.70
N GLN A 187 -1.14 19.90 -11.47
CA GLN A 187 -2.32 19.33 -10.83
C GLN A 187 -2.52 19.93 -9.44
N LEU A 188 -3.77 20.24 -9.11
CA LEU A 188 -4.22 20.43 -7.73
C LEU A 188 -5.04 19.22 -7.30
N ALA A 189 -4.90 18.74 -6.08
CA ALA A 189 -5.64 17.58 -5.61
C ALA A 189 -6.07 17.72 -4.16
N LEU A 190 -7.20 17.10 -3.83
CA LEU A 190 -7.63 16.83 -2.47
C LEU A 190 -7.45 15.35 -2.15
N VAL A 191 -6.94 15.06 -0.97
CA VAL A 191 -6.78 13.71 -0.43
C VAL A 191 -7.58 13.60 0.85
N ALA A 192 -8.32 12.50 1.00
CA ALA A 192 -8.96 12.12 2.25
C ALA A 192 -8.48 10.72 2.66
N ARG A 193 -8.11 10.55 3.93
CA ARG A 193 -7.67 9.28 4.51
C ARG A 193 -8.30 9.04 5.88
N PRO A 194 -9.51 8.46 5.95
CA PRO A 194 -9.98 7.81 7.17
C PRO A 194 -9.10 6.60 7.50
N ARG A 195 -8.60 6.55 8.74
CA ARG A 195 -7.74 5.48 9.28
C ARG A 195 -8.23 5.09 10.67
N TYR A 196 -8.11 3.82 10.99
CA TYR A 196 -8.31 3.29 12.32
C TYR A 196 -7.12 2.40 12.69
N VAL A 197 -6.61 2.58 13.91
CA VAL A 197 -5.44 1.88 14.43
C VAL A 197 -5.77 1.29 15.78
N ARG A 198 -5.31 0.07 16.02
CA ARG A 198 -5.32 -0.60 17.32
C ARG A 198 -3.92 -1.06 17.65
N ILE A 199 -3.61 -1.00 18.95
CA ILE A 199 -2.42 -1.61 19.52
C ILE A 199 -2.88 -2.88 20.22
N LEU A 200 -2.31 -4.01 19.81
CA LEU A 200 -2.65 -5.35 20.28
C LEU A 200 -1.43 -5.98 20.97
N GLN A 201 -1.63 -7.17 21.54
CA GLN A 201 -0.55 -7.97 22.10
C GLN A 201 0.50 -8.28 21.02
N GLY A 202 1.78 -8.02 21.32
CA GLY A 202 2.90 -8.35 20.44
C GLY A 202 3.13 -9.87 20.31
N ALA A 203 3.79 -10.30 19.22
CA ALA A 203 4.07 -11.73 18.98
C ALA A 203 5.28 -12.29 19.76
N PHE A 204 6.03 -11.45 20.46
CA PHE A 204 7.27 -11.83 21.14
C PHE A 204 7.04 -11.92 22.64
N THR A 205 7.13 -13.11 23.21
CA THR A 205 6.88 -13.36 24.64
C THR A 205 8.09 -13.04 25.52
N ASN A 206 9.30 -13.00 24.93
CA ASN A 206 10.55 -12.64 25.60
C ASN A 206 10.80 -11.12 25.67
N ILE A 207 9.90 -10.31 25.11
CA ILE A 207 9.96 -8.85 25.15
C ILE A 207 8.73 -8.34 25.90
N PRO A 208 8.87 -7.39 26.85
CA PRO A 208 7.73 -6.83 27.57
C PRO A 208 6.69 -6.19 26.64
N GLN A 209 5.42 -6.33 26.97
CA GLN A 209 4.33 -5.71 26.20
C GLN A 209 4.27 -4.18 26.44
N THR A 210 4.13 -3.41 25.37
CA THR A 210 4.12 -1.94 25.40
C THR A 210 3.00 -1.37 26.28
N THR A 211 1.80 -1.94 26.21
CA THR A 211 0.66 -1.52 27.05
C THR A 211 0.89 -1.78 28.54
N THR A 212 1.86 -2.63 28.90
CA THR A 212 2.23 -2.94 30.29
C THR A 212 3.36 -2.04 30.78
N VAL A 213 4.39 -1.81 29.95
CA VAL A 213 5.53 -0.95 30.32
C VAL A 213 5.17 0.53 30.28
N TYR A 214 4.33 0.93 29.32
CA TYR A 214 3.96 2.34 29.10
C TYR A 214 2.43 2.52 29.11
N PRO A 215 1.72 2.16 30.19
CA PRO A 215 0.26 2.14 30.22
C PRO A 215 -0.37 3.53 30.05
N ASN A 216 0.35 4.58 30.43
CA ASN A 216 -0.12 5.96 30.36
C ASN A 216 0.39 6.71 29.12
N ALA A 217 1.09 6.03 28.20
CA ALA A 217 1.56 6.65 26.97
C ALA A 217 0.39 7.07 26.07
N LYS A 218 0.40 8.32 25.60
CA LYS A 218 -0.63 8.82 24.69
C LYS A 218 -0.59 8.02 23.39
N GLY A 219 -1.75 7.53 22.95
CA GLY A 219 -1.88 6.75 21.72
C GLY A 219 -1.68 5.25 21.89
N VAL A 220 -1.30 4.76 23.09
CA VAL A 220 -1.11 3.32 23.34
C VAL A 220 -2.41 2.50 23.21
N GLY A 221 -3.58 3.14 23.27
CA GLY A 221 -4.87 2.52 23.00
C GLY A 221 -5.25 2.47 21.51
N GLY A 222 -4.41 3.00 20.62
CA GLY A 222 -4.76 3.24 19.23
C GLY A 222 -5.66 4.47 19.05
N GLY A 223 -6.42 4.50 17.96
CA GLY A 223 -7.35 5.60 17.69
C GLY A 223 -7.83 5.65 16.24
N SER A 224 -8.72 6.60 15.99
CA SER A 224 -9.20 6.96 14.65
C SER A 224 -8.58 8.26 14.16
N GLU A 225 -8.46 8.39 12.85
CA GLU A 225 -7.97 9.58 12.17
C GLU A 225 -8.81 9.81 10.91
N ILE A 226 -9.20 11.07 10.67
CA ILE A 226 -9.69 11.52 9.37
C ILE A 226 -8.74 12.61 8.90
N TYR A 227 -7.78 12.21 8.09
CA TYR A 227 -6.78 13.12 7.53
C TYR A 227 -7.27 13.69 6.20
N GLY A 228 -7.27 15.01 6.07
CA GLY A 228 -7.53 15.74 4.83
C GLY A 228 -6.28 16.48 4.38
N GLU A 229 -5.98 16.48 3.08
CA GLU A 229 -4.80 17.14 2.52
C GLU A 229 -5.11 17.83 1.19
N ALA A 230 -4.61 19.04 1.03
CA ALA A 230 -4.49 19.72 -0.25
C ALA A 230 -3.08 19.53 -0.80
N ARG A 231 -2.98 19.22 -2.09
CA ARG A 231 -1.74 18.88 -2.78
C ARG A 231 -1.63 19.64 -4.09
N ALA A 232 -0.48 20.24 -4.35
CA ALA A 232 -0.10 20.81 -5.63
C ALA A 232 1.05 20.01 -6.21
N THR A 233 0.92 19.59 -7.47
CA THR A 233 1.93 18.80 -8.17
C THR A 233 2.35 19.47 -9.46
N TYR A 234 3.66 19.63 -9.65
CA TYR A 234 4.29 19.95 -10.91
C TYR A 234 5.04 18.71 -11.40
N ASP A 235 4.74 18.23 -12.61
CA ASP A 235 5.33 17.02 -13.16
C ASP A 235 5.66 17.22 -14.64
N THR A 236 6.94 17.12 -14.99
CA THR A 236 7.42 17.16 -16.37
C THR A 236 8.18 15.90 -16.75
N ARG A 237 8.05 14.84 -15.96
CA ARG A 237 8.70 13.56 -16.25
C ARG A 237 8.18 13.00 -17.56
N ASP A 238 9.05 12.33 -18.31
CA ASP A 238 8.68 11.67 -19.57
C ASP A 238 7.84 10.40 -19.35
N SER A 239 7.96 9.78 -18.18
CA SER A 239 7.16 8.64 -17.74
C SER A 239 6.83 8.74 -16.26
N VAL A 240 5.59 8.38 -15.90
CA VAL A 240 5.14 8.35 -14.49
C VAL A 240 5.81 7.21 -13.74
N ASP A 241 6.03 6.08 -14.42
CA ASP A 241 6.51 4.81 -13.85
C ASP A 241 8.02 4.65 -13.92
N ILE A 242 8.64 4.99 -15.06
CA ILE A 242 10.08 4.80 -15.31
C ILE A 242 10.66 6.11 -15.87
N PRO A 243 10.75 7.18 -15.04
CA PRO A 243 11.24 8.47 -15.49
C PRO A 243 12.72 8.41 -15.86
N ARG A 244 13.06 8.98 -17.02
CA ARG A 244 14.45 9.13 -17.48
C ARG A 244 14.90 10.58 -17.42
N GLN A 245 13.97 11.51 -17.62
CA GLN A 245 14.24 12.93 -17.59
C GLN A 245 13.05 13.73 -17.05
N GLY A 246 13.30 14.94 -16.58
CA GLY A 246 12.28 15.89 -16.13
C GLY A 246 12.19 16.01 -14.61
N THR A 247 11.17 16.71 -14.12
CA THR A 247 11.04 17.08 -12.70
C THR A 247 9.68 16.69 -12.17
N LEU A 248 9.65 16.11 -10.97
CA LEU A 248 8.46 16.03 -10.13
C LEU A 248 8.67 16.93 -8.92
N ALA A 249 7.72 17.80 -8.63
CA ALA A 249 7.66 18.56 -7.38
C ALA A 249 6.24 18.48 -6.81
N VAL A 250 6.14 18.16 -5.52
CA VAL A 250 4.89 17.99 -4.80
C VAL A 250 4.93 18.82 -3.54
N LEU A 251 4.06 19.81 -3.44
CA LEU A 251 3.78 20.54 -2.21
C LEU A 251 2.48 20.02 -1.62
N TYR A 252 2.45 19.77 -0.32
CA TYR A 252 1.22 19.35 0.35
C TYR A 252 1.08 19.94 1.74
N ALA A 253 -0.17 20.20 2.11
CA ALA A 253 -0.57 20.63 3.43
C ALA A 253 -1.83 19.87 3.84
N GLY A 254 -1.80 19.24 5.01
CA GLY A 254 -2.90 18.44 5.51
C GLY A 254 -3.07 18.54 7.01
N THR A 255 -4.23 18.09 7.46
CA THR A 255 -4.66 18.20 8.85
C THR A 255 -5.54 17.02 9.23
N ALA A 256 -5.42 16.60 10.48
CA ALA A 256 -6.40 15.78 11.17
C ALA A 256 -6.80 16.52 12.45
N GLN A 257 -8.09 16.57 12.76
CA GLN A 257 -8.60 17.35 13.88
C GLN A 257 -9.63 16.57 14.69
N ARG A 258 -9.64 16.78 16.01
CA ARG A 258 -10.67 16.20 16.88
C ARG A 258 -12.09 16.65 16.54
N VAL A 259 -12.24 17.91 16.12
CA VAL A 259 -13.54 18.43 15.62
C VAL A 259 -14.01 17.71 14.34
N LEU A 260 -13.08 17.09 13.61
CA LEU A 260 -13.34 16.26 12.43
C LEU A 260 -13.25 14.76 12.76
N PHE A 261 -13.72 14.36 13.96
CA PHE A 261 -13.84 12.96 14.41
C PHE A 261 -12.52 12.16 14.52
N SER A 262 -11.38 12.84 14.54
CA SER A 262 -10.08 12.21 14.83
C SER A 262 -9.86 12.08 16.34
N SER A 263 -9.09 11.09 16.77
CA SER A 263 -8.67 10.94 18.18
C SER A 263 -7.58 11.96 18.57
N PHE A 264 -6.85 12.46 17.57
CA PHE A 264 -5.73 13.39 17.71
C PHE A 264 -5.87 14.56 16.75
N SER A 265 -5.21 15.67 17.10
CA SER A 265 -5.11 16.86 16.23
C SER A 265 -3.66 17.05 15.84
N TYR A 266 -3.39 17.16 14.54
CA TYR A 266 -2.07 17.51 14.02
C TYR A 266 -2.18 18.11 12.63
N ASN A 267 -1.12 18.79 12.21
CA ASN A 267 -0.95 19.30 10.85
C ASN A 267 0.31 18.69 10.25
N ARG A 268 0.31 18.51 8.93
CA ARG A 268 1.47 18.06 8.17
C ARG A 268 1.66 18.99 6.99
N LEU A 269 2.87 19.52 6.83
CA LEU A 269 3.28 20.24 5.64
C LEU A 269 4.55 19.59 5.11
N GLY A 270 4.69 19.54 3.80
CA GLY A 270 5.90 19.00 3.20
C GLY A 270 6.03 19.32 1.73
N LEU A 271 7.28 19.23 1.27
CA LEU A 271 7.69 19.35 -0.12
C LEU A 271 8.49 18.09 -0.47
N ASP A 272 8.22 17.51 -1.63
CA ASP A 272 9.00 16.43 -2.21
C ASP A 272 9.36 16.80 -3.64
N ALA A 273 10.63 16.68 -4.04
CA ALA A 273 11.10 17.07 -5.35
C ALA A 273 12.18 16.13 -5.87
N HIS A 274 11.99 15.65 -7.10
CA HIS A 274 12.89 14.75 -7.82
C HIS A 274 13.19 15.34 -9.20
N HIS A 275 14.45 15.36 -9.59
CA HIS A 275 14.86 15.75 -10.93
C HIS A 275 15.68 14.61 -11.56
N TYR A 276 15.34 14.29 -12.79
CA TYR A 276 15.96 13.23 -13.57
C TYR A 276 16.62 13.86 -14.80
N TRP A 277 17.83 13.40 -15.09
CA TRP A 277 18.58 13.76 -16.29
C TRP A 277 19.21 12.51 -16.87
N THR A 278 19.27 12.46 -18.20
CA THR A 278 20.01 11.42 -18.91
C THR A 278 21.48 11.81 -18.96
N LEU A 279 22.38 10.85 -18.72
CA LEU A 279 23.83 10.99 -18.92
C LEU A 279 24.22 10.69 -20.36
#